data_AF-A0A2I4D5N7-F1
#
_entry.id   AF-A0A2I4D5N7-F1
#
_cell.length_a   1.000
_cell.length_b   1.000
_cell.length_c   1.000
_cell.angle_alpha   90.00
_cell.angle_beta   90.00
_cell.angle_gamma   90.00
#
_symmetry.space_group_name_H-M   'P 1'
#
loop_
_entity.id
_entity.type
_entity.pdbx_description
1 polymer ?
#
loop_
_entity_poly.entity_id
_entity_poly.type
_entity_poly.pdbx_seq_one_letter_code
_entity_poly.pdbx_strand_id
1 'polypeptide(L)'
;MSKRKVQNAHLPIGECISQVHQTLRERFCHQRLPERPEGVEAQHKHLEELLRRTAVHGESNSVLIVGPRGAGKTTLLKCVLRELSKESEVQKNLLQVHLNGLLQTDDRIALKEITRQLHLENVVGDKVFGSFAENLAFLLDALKKGDRSSSRPVLFVLDEFDLFAHHKNQTLLYNLFDVSQSAQAPVAVVGLTCRLDVLELLEKRVKSRFSHRQIHLLSSLTFPQYVDRVRAHLSLPDDFPDRKFAQEWSASVKTLCEDKSAVEVLQRHFNSSKDFRSLHMLLTLCLSRVSVTKPAIRPADLLDASRLCLADTKASMLHGLSILELCLIIAMKHLNDVYGGEPFNLQMVHNEFKKFLQRKSSSMYNFEQPVIMKAFEHLQQLELIRPVEGSAAKTQREYQLMRLMLDHSQIMEALQKYPQCPTDVKQWAMSAFA
;
A
#
# COMPACT_ATOMS: atom_id res chain seq x y z
N MET A 1 -19.49 43.75 -34.36
CA MET A 1 -19.26 43.76 -32.90
C MET A 1 -20.14 42.65 -32.34
N SER A 2 -19.72 41.59 -31.63
CA SER A 2 -18.65 41.35 -30.67
C SER A 2 -18.23 39.87 -30.76
N LYS A 3 -17.08 39.60 -31.35
CA LYS A 3 -16.39 38.28 -31.34
C LYS A 3 -14.88 38.55 -31.34
N ARG A 4 -14.37 39.09 -30.23
CA ARG A 4 -12.93 39.27 -29.92
C ARG A 4 -12.78 39.84 -28.50
N LYS A 5 -12.99 38.99 -27.49
CA LYS A 5 -12.58 39.20 -26.08
C LYS A 5 -12.66 37.86 -25.33
N VAL A 6 -11.81 36.90 -25.73
CA VAL A 6 -11.47 35.70 -24.93
C VAL A 6 -9.93 35.59 -24.89
N GLN A 7 -9.25 36.73 -24.85
CA GLN A 7 -7.79 36.78 -24.67
C GLN A 7 -7.50 37.16 -23.22
N ASN A 8 -6.95 36.20 -22.48
CA ASN A 8 -6.28 36.35 -21.19
C ASN A 8 -7.19 36.82 -20.03
N ALA A 9 -8.17 36.00 -19.64
CA ALA A 9 -8.71 36.10 -18.29
C ALA A 9 -7.67 35.52 -17.32
N HIS A 10 -6.84 36.39 -16.75
CA HIS A 10 -5.99 36.02 -15.61
C HIS A 10 -6.90 35.65 -14.44
N LEU A 11 -6.91 34.37 -14.08
CA LEU A 11 -7.63 33.92 -12.89
C LEU A 11 -6.87 34.40 -11.66
N PRO A 12 -7.56 34.76 -10.56
CA PRO A 12 -6.88 35.07 -9.32
C PRO A 12 -6.05 33.85 -8.88
N ILE A 13 -4.82 34.10 -8.39
CA ILE A 13 -3.85 33.06 -8.03
C ILE A 13 -4.48 32.00 -7.09
N GLY A 14 -5.39 32.40 -6.21
CA GLY A 14 -6.12 31.50 -5.33
C GLY A 14 -6.98 30.46 -6.06
N GLU A 15 -7.67 30.84 -7.15
CA GLU A 15 -8.46 29.92 -7.96
C GLU A 15 -7.56 28.97 -8.75
N CYS A 16 -6.45 29.47 -9.32
CA CYS A 16 -5.45 28.63 -9.99
C CYS A 16 -4.90 27.56 -9.03
N ILE A 17 -4.52 27.95 -7.82
CA ILE A 17 -4.00 27.02 -6.80
C ILE A 17 -5.06 26.01 -6.41
N SER A 18 -6.31 26.42 -6.20
CA SER A 18 -7.40 25.50 -5.89
C SER A 18 -7.58 24.44 -6.97
N GLN A 19 -7.50 24.83 -8.24
CA GLN A 19 -7.57 23.91 -9.38
C GLN A 19 -6.34 23.00 -9.48
N VAL A 20 -5.14 23.50 -9.17
CA VAL A 20 -3.93 22.66 -9.07
C VAL A 20 -4.12 21.61 -7.98
N HIS A 21 -4.56 22.01 -6.79
CA HIS A 21 -4.83 21.09 -5.69
C HIS A 21 -5.85 20.05 -6.10
N GLN A 22 -6.97 20.44 -6.72
CA GLN A 22 -7.98 19.50 -7.19
C GLN A 22 -7.40 18.50 -8.20
N THR A 23 -6.75 18.99 -9.25
CA THR A 23 -6.21 18.16 -10.33
C THR A 23 -5.16 17.17 -9.83
N LEU A 24 -4.22 17.64 -9.01
CA LEU A 24 -3.14 16.81 -8.49
C LEU A 24 -3.62 15.87 -7.38
N ARG A 25 -4.59 16.27 -6.53
CA ARG A 25 -5.20 15.36 -5.54
C ARG A 25 -6.03 14.27 -6.21
N GLU A 26 -6.76 14.58 -7.27
CA GLU A 26 -7.44 13.56 -8.11
C GLU A 26 -6.44 12.56 -8.69
N ARG A 27 -5.27 13.03 -9.13
CA ARG A 27 -4.20 12.17 -9.64
C ARG A 27 -3.57 11.29 -8.56
N PHE A 28 -3.20 11.87 -7.41
CA PHE A 28 -2.44 11.17 -6.37
C PHE A 28 -3.32 10.30 -5.47
N CYS A 29 -4.46 10.83 -5.01
CA CYS A 29 -5.32 10.19 -4.01
C CYS A 29 -6.39 9.32 -4.65
N HIS A 30 -7.08 9.83 -5.68
CA HIS A 30 -8.16 9.09 -6.35
C HIS A 30 -7.67 8.16 -7.46
N GLN A 31 -6.35 8.09 -7.68
CA GLN A 31 -5.71 7.22 -8.67
C GLN A 31 -6.35 7.37 -10.06
N ARG A 32 -6.60 8.63 -10.49
CA ARG A 32 -7.16 8.91 -11.80
C ARG A 32 -6.35 8.18 -12.87
N LEU A 33 -7.06 7.47 -13.74
CA LEU A 33 -6.44 6.64 -14.76
C LEU A 33 -5.59 7.50 -15.70
N PRO A 34 -4.27 7.23 -15.82
CA PRO A 34 -3.44 7.97 -16.74
C PRO A 34 -3.94 7.75 -18.17
N GLU A 35 -3.72 8.69 -19.08
CA GLU A 35 -4.11 8.51 -20.49
C GLU A 35 -3.34 7.36 -21.13
N ARG A 36 -2.07 7.20 -20.77
CA ARG A 36 -1.22 6.10 -21.20
C ARG A 36 -0.44 5.55 -20.00
N PRO A 37 -0.33 4.22 -19.86
CA PRO A 37 0.43 3.64 -18.77
C PRO A 37 1.92 3.60 -19.15
N GLU A 38 2.71 4.50 -18.54
CA GLU A 38 4.15 4.64 -18.82
C GLU A 38 4.97 3.46 -18.26
N GLY A 39 5.86 2.91 -19.09
CA GLY A 39 6.80 1.84 -18.73
C GLY A 39 6.18 0.45 -18.55
N VAL A 40 4.91 0.28 -18.94
CA VAL A 40 4.22 -1.03 -18.97
C VAL A 40 3.50 -1.24 -20.31
N GLU A 41 4.00 -0.63 -21.38
CA GLU A 41 3.36 -0.62 -22.69
C GLU A 41 3.25 -2.03 -23.30
N ALA A 42 4.27 -2.86 -23.09
CA ALA A 42 4.26 -4.25 -23.58
C ALA A 42 3.21 -5.09 -22.86
N GLN A 43 3.14 -4.98 -21.52
CA GLN A 43 2.16 -5.66 -20.69
C GLN A 43 0.74 -5.17 -20.99
N HIS A 44 0.57 -3.87 -21.22
CA HIS A 44 -0.69 -3.26 -21.64
C HIS A 44 -1.18 -3.85 -22.96
N LYS A 45 -0.34 -3.83 -24.01
CA LYS A 45 -0.67 -4.40 -25.32
C LYS A 45 -1.04 -5.88 -25.22
N HIS A 46 -0.29 -6.66 -24.45
CA HIS A 46 -0.56 -8.09 -24.29
C HIS A 46 -1.91 -8.35 -23.59
N LEU A 47 -2.23 -7.59 -22.53
CA LEU A 47 -3.51 -7.71 -21.82
C LEU A 47 -4.67 -7.21 -22.69
N GLU A 48 -4.48 -6.11 -23.42
CA GLU A 48 -5.46 -5.55 -24.37
C GLU A 48 -5.81 -6.56 -25.46
N GLU A 49 -4.80 -7.18 -26.09
CA GLU A 49 -5.01 -8.18 -27.13
C GLU A 49 -5.80 -9.39 -26.60
N LEU A 50 -5.44 -9.91 -25.42
CA LEU A 50 -6.12 -11.05 -24.80
C LEU A 50 -7.59 -10.75 -24.48
N LEU A 51 -7.85 -9.59 -23.89
CA LEU A 51 -9.20 -9.17 -23.54
C LEU A 51 -10.03 -8.81 -24.78
N ARG A 52 -9.43 -8.19 -25.82
CA ARG A 52 -10.09 -7.95 -27.10
C ARG A 52 -10.51 -9.25 -27.77
N ARG A 53 -9.64 -10.28 -27.79
CA ARG A 53 -9.99 -11.60 -28.34
C ARG A 53 -11.17 -12.23 -27.61
N THR A 54 -11.23 -12.07 -26.29
CA THR A 54 -12.34 -12.59 -25.49
C THR A 54 -13.64 -11.84 -25.77
N ALA A 55 -13.57 -10.51 -25.85
CA ALA A 55 -14.75 -9.67 -26.05
C ALA A 55 -15.32 -9.74 -27.48
N VAL A 56 -14.46 -9.85 -28.50
CA VAL A 56 -14.86 -9.81 -29.92
C VAL A 56 -15.00 -11.21 -30.54
N HIS A 57 -14.05 -12.11 -30.27
CA HIS A 57 -14.03 -13.45 -30.88
C HIS A 57 -14.67 -14.52 -29.99
N GLY A 58 -15.05 -14.17 -28.75
CA GLY A 58 -15.66 -15.11 -27.80
C GLY A 58 -14.68 -16.18 -27.29
N GLU A 59 -13.36 -15.94 -27.42
CA GLU A 59 -12.34 -16.84 -26.88
C GLU A 59 -12.34 -16.79 -25.35
N SER A 60 -12.20 -17.93 -24.70
CA SER A 60 -12.07 -17.98 -23.23
C SER A 60 -10.62 -17.96 -22.82
N ASN A 61 -10.26 -17.08 -21.88
CA ASN A 61 -8.87 -16.86 -21.51
C ASN A 61 -8.71 -16.66 -19.99
N SER A 62 -7.71 -17.31 -19.39
CA SER A 62 -7.24 -16.97 -18.04
C SER A 62 -5.90 -16.25 -18.11
N VAL A 63 -5.67 -15.29 -17.20
CA VAL A 63 -4.38 -14.59 -17.06
C VAL A 63 -4.18 -14.14 -15.62
N LEU A 64 -2.94 -14.22 -15.14
CA LEU A 64 -2.54 -13.68 -13.83
C LEU A 64 -1.62 -12.48 -14.01
N ILE A 65 -1.97 -11.35 -13.42
CA ILE A 65 -1.12 -10.16 -13.33
C ILE A 65 -0.42 -10.19 -11.97
N VAL A 66 0.90 -10.38 -12.00
CA VAL A 66 1.73 -10.60 -10.82
C VAL A 66 2.72 -9.46 -10.68
N GLY A 67 2.78 -8.84 -9.50
CA GLY A 67 3.77 -7.79 -9.22
C GLY A 67 3.60 -7.21 -7.83
N PRO A 68 4.60 -6.50 -7.29
CA PRO A 68 4.54 -5.98 -5.94
C PRO A 68 3.34 -5.04 -5.71
N ARG A 69 3.02 -4.82 -4.43
CA ARG A 69 2.01 -3.82 -4.05
C ARG A 69 2.47 -2.44 -4.53
N GLY A 70 1.53 -1.64 -5.05
CA GLY A 70 1.85 -0.32 -5.61
C GLY A 70 2.44 -0.31 -7.03
N ALA A 71 2.61 -1.47 -7.70
CA ALA A 71 3.12 -1.55 -9.07
C ALA A 71 2.13 -1.09 -10.17
N GLY A 72 0.88 -0.79 -9.82
CA GLY A 72 -0.14 -0.35 -10.78
C GLY A 72 -0.93 -1.47 -11.48
N LYS A 73 -1.01 -2.69 -10.89
CA LYS A 73 -1.76 -3.82 -11.46
C LYS A 73 -3.21 -3.47 -11.80
N THR A 74 -3.95 -2.91 -10.84
CA THR A 74 -5.34 -2.50 -11.01
C THR A 74 -5.46 -1.35 -12.02
N THR A 75 -4.49 -0.41 -12.02
CA THR A 75 -4.44 0.69 -12.98
C THR A 75 -4.27 0.18 -14.41
N LEU A 76 -3.37 -0.79 -14.63
CA LEU A 76 -3.15 -1.42 -15.93
C LEU A 76 -4.45 -2.02 -16.47
N LEU A 77 -5.13 -2.84 -15.66
CA LEU A 77 -6.39 -3.46 -16.05
C LEU A 77 -7.46 -2.41 -16.38
N LYS A 78 -7.63 -1.39 -15.52
CA LYS A 78 -8.61 -0.32 -15.75
C LYS A 78 -8.29 0.52 -17.00
N CYS A 79 -7.01 0.76 -17.32
CA CYS A 79 -6.61 1.43 -18.56
C CYS A 79 -7.02 0.61 -19.78
N VAL A 80 -6.71 -0.69 -19.79
CA VAL A 80 -7.12 -1.59 -20.87
C VAL A 80 -8.65 -1.63 -21.02
N LEU A 81 -9.38 -1.76 -19.91
CA LEU A 81 -10.85 -1.77 -19.95
C LEU A 81 -11.44 -0.47 -20.48
N ARG A 82 -10.85 0.69 -20.14
CA ARG A 82 -11.27 1.99 -20.67
C ARG A 82 -11.05 2.08 -22.17
N GLU A 83 -9.97 1.50 -22.69
CA GLU A 83 -9.70 1.48 -24.14
C GLU A 83 -10.64 0.53 -24.87
N LEU A 84 -10.87 -0.67 -24.35
CA LEU A 84 -11.82 -1.63 -24.90
C LEU A 84 -13.26 -1.10 -24.87
N SER A 85 -13.62 -0.31 -23.85
CA SER A 85 -14.95 0.31 -23.75
C SER A 85 -15.21 1.39 -24.80
N LYS A 86 -14.18 1.83 -25.55
CA LYS A 86 -14.38 2.74 -26.70
C LYS A 86 -15.03 2.01 -27.89
N GLU A 87 -14.89 0.70 -27.96
CA GLU A 87 -15.54 -0.12 -28.98
C GLU A 87 -17.00 -0.38 -28.57
N SER A 88 -17.95 0.10 -29.38
CA SER A 88 -19.37 0.11 -28.99
C SER A 88 -19.99 -1.28 -28.81
N GLU A 89 -19.45 -2.30 -29.52
CA GLU A 89 -19.85 -3.70 -29.38
C GLU A 89 -19.44 -4.26 -28.01
N VAL A 90 -18.20 -3.97 -27.59
CA VAL A 90 -17.66 -4.44 -26.31
C VAL A 90 -18.40 -3.78 -25.15
N GLN A 91 -18.68 -2.48 -25.23
CA GLN A 91 -19.36 -1.74 -24.17
C GLN A 91 -20.76 -2.30 -23.86
N LYS A 92 -21.50 -2.76 -24.87
CA LYS A 92 -22.86 -3.29 -24.68
C LYS A 92 -22.86 -4.75 -24.25
N ASN A 93 -21.91 -5.53 -24.78
CA ASN A 93 -21.95 -6.99 -24.65
C ASN A 93 -21.15 -7.50 -23.46
N LEU A 94 -20.03 -6.88 -23.10
CA LEU A 94 -19.13 -7.35 -22.03
C LEU A 94 -19.71 -7.09 -20.63
N LEU A 95 -19.98 -8.18 -19.92
CA LEU A 95 -20.31 -8.15 -18.50
C LEU A 95 -19.05 -8.24 -17.66
N GLN A 96 -18.92 -7.41 -16.63
CA GLN A 96 -17.76 -7.40 -15.75
C GLN A 96 -18.18 -7.82 -14.34
N VAL A 97 -17.43 -8.74 -13.75
CA VAL A 97 -17.62 -9.19 -12.38
C VAL A 97 -16.32 -8.98 -11.62
N HIS A 98 -16.34 -8.12 -10.61
CA HIS A 98 -15.20 -7.77 -9.77
C HIS A 98 -15.34 -8.43 -8.41
N LEU A 99 -14.44 -9.35 -8.09
CA LEU A 99 -14.34 -9.99 -6.79
C LEU A 99 -13.02 -9.60 -6.12
N ASN A 100 -13.03 -9.47 -4.81
CA ASN A 100 -11.88 -9.14 -3.98
C ASN A 100 -11.77 -10.15 -2.83
N GLY A 101 -10.62 -10.81 -2.71
CA GLY A 101 -10.40 -11.83 -1.69
C GLY A 101 -10.51 -11.34 -0.24
N LEU A 102 -10.43 -10.03 0.00
CA LEU A 102 -10.67 -9.43 1.31
C LEU A 102 -12.16 -9.32 1.65
N LEU A 103 -13.02 -9.17 0.64
CA LEU A 103 -14.47 -9.03 0.81
C LEU A 103 -15.17 -10.39 0.75
N GLN A 104 -14.79 -11.22 -0.22
CA GLN A 104 -15.35 -12.54 -0.42
C GLN A 104 -14.45 -13.61 0.20
N THR A 105 -14.57 -13.80 1.52
CA THR A 105 -13.78 -14.77 2.30
C THR A 105 -14.21 -16.22 2.12
N ASP A 106 -15.33 -16.47 1.45
CA ASP A 106 -15.88 -17.81 1.19
C ASP A 106 -16.46 -17.85 -0.24
N ASP A 107 -16.36 -19.01 -0.89
CA ASP A 107 -16.86 -19.27 -2.23
C ASP A 107 -18.38 -19.03 -2.34
N ARG A 108 -19.12 -19.26 -1.24
CA ARG A 108 -20.57 -18.96 -1.19
C ARG A 108 -20.88 -17.47 -1.30
N ILE A 109 -20.07 -16.63 -0.65
CA ILE A 109 -20.21 -15.17 -0.71
C ILE A 109 -19.82 -14.69 -2.11
N ALA A 110 -18.74 -15.24 -2.67
CA ALA A 110 -18.35 -14.97 -4.05
C ALA A 110 -19.45 -15.29 -5.05
N LEU A 111 -20.11 -16.44 -4.92
CA LEU A 111 -21.20 -16.83 -5.83
C LEU A 111 -22.43 -15.91 -5.75
N LYS A 112 -22.81 -15.49 -4.54
CA LYS A 112 -23.86 -14.49 -4.35
C LYS A 112 -23.49 -13.16 -5.02
N GLU A 113 -22.25 -12.73 -4.86
CA GLU A 113 -21.76 -11.49 -5.45
C GLU A 113 -21.68 -11.57 -6.99
N ILE A 114 -21.28 -12.71 -7.55
CA ILE A 114 -21.34 -12.97 -9.00
C ILE A 114 -22.80 -12.84 -9.49
N THR A 115 -23.74 -13.48 -8.79
CA THR A 115 -25.17 -13.44 -9.15
C THR A 115 -25.71 -12.00 -9.14
N ARG A 116 -25.35 -11.22 -8.11
CA ARG A 116 -25.71 -9.82 -7.97
C ARG A 116 -25.14 -8.95 -9.09
N GLN A 117 -23.84 -9.07 -9.39
CA GLN A 117 -23.18 -8.27 -10.44
C GLN A 117 -23.62 -8.63 -11.85
N LEU A 118 -24.09 -9.86 -12.08
CA LEU A 118 -24.69 -10.28 -13.35
C LEU A 118 -26.18 -9.92 -13.48
N HIS A 119 -26.80 -9.35 -12.44
CA HIS A 119 -28.22 -8.97 -12.39
C HIS A 119 -29.16 -10.17 -12.59
N LEU A 120 -28.74 -11.36 -12.13
CA LEU A 120 -29.49 -12.62 -12.28
C LEU A 120 -30.25 -13.03 -11.00
N GLU A 121 -30.31 -12.16 -10.00
CA GLU A 121 -31.00 -12.44 -8.72
C GLU A 121 -32.47 -12.86 -8.92
N ASN A 122 -33.18 -12.16 -9.81
CA ASN A 122 -34.58 -12.47 -10.14
C ASN A 122 -34.75 -13.78 -10.93
N VAL A 123 -33.71 -14.21 -11.66
CA VAL A 123 -33.72 -15.44 -12.47
C VAL A 123 -33.43 -16.66 -11.60
N VAL A 124 -32.59 -16.47 -10.59
CA VAL A 124 -32.24 -17.49 -9.60
C VAL A 124 -33.38 -17.68 -8.59
N GLY A 125 -33.97 -16.59 -8.06
CA GLY A 125 -35.12 -16.67 -7.15
C GLY A 125 -34.89 -17.66 -5.99
N ASP A 126 -35.87 -18.54 -5.78
CA ASP A 126 -35.84 -19.61 -4.75
C ASP A 126 -35.23 -20.94 -5.24
N LYS A 127 -34.54 -20.96 -6.39
CA LYS A 127 -33.95 -22.21 -6.91
C LYS A 127 -32.81 -22.68 -5.99
N VAL A 128 -32.96 -23.89 -5.47
CA VAL A 128 -31.92 -24.59 -4.72
C VAL A 128 -31.06 -25.39 -5.68
N PHE A 129 -29.78 -25.01 -5.82
CA PHE A 129 -28.81 -25.76 -6.60
C PHE A 129 -28.11 -26.80 -5.72
N GLY A 130 -27.88 -28.01 -6.25
CA GLY A 130 -27.24 -29.10 -5.52
C GLY A 130 -25.73 -28.90 -5.38
N SER A 131 -25.10 -28.25 -6.36
CA SER A 131 -23.66 -27.98 -6.35
C SER A 131 -23.31 -26.55 -6.77
N PHE A 132 -22.10 -26.11 -6.40
CA PHE A 132 -21.54 -24.83 -6.84
C PHE A 132 -21.42 -24.77 -8.38
N ALA A 133 -20.99 -25.88 -9.00
CA ALA A 133 -20.80 -25.99 -10.44
C ALA A 133 -22.13 -25.81 -11.20
N GLU A 134 -23.21 -26.43 -10.72
CA GLU A 134 -24.56 -26.28 -11.29
C GLU A 134 -25.05 -24.84 -11.23
N ASN A 135 -24.84 -24.16 -10.09
CA ASN A 135 -25.26 -22.77 -9.95
C ASN A 135 -24.47 -21.86 -10.91
N LEU A 136 -23.14 -22.01 -10.97
CA LEU A 136 -22.32 -21.23 -11.90
C LEU A 136 -22.67 -21.53 -13.37
N ALA A 137 -22.88 -22.81 -13.71
CA ALA A 137 -23.30 -23.21 -15.05
C ALA A 137 -24.66 -22.62 -15.41
N PHE A 138 -25.63 -22.64 -14.49
CA PHE A 138 -26.94 -22.03 -14.69
C PHE A 138 -26.86 -20.52 -14.92
N LEU A 139 -26.04 -19.82 -14.13
CA LEU A 139 -25.81 -18.38 -14.30
C LEU A 139 -25.21 -18.06 -15.67
N LEU A 140 -24.23 -18.85 -16.13
CA LEU A 140 -23.60 -18.67 -17.43
C LEU A 140 -24.51 -19.06 -18.59
N ASP A 141 -25.35 -20.09 -18.41
CA ASP A 141 -26.30 -20.53 -19.43
C ASP A 141 -27.43 -19.51 -19.63
N ALA A 142 -27.87 -18.85 -18.54
CA ALA A 142 -28.78 -17.70 -18.62
C ALA A 142 -28.23 -16.53 -19.45
N LEU A 143 -26.91 -16.46 -19.65
CA LEU A 143 -26.23 -15.45 -20.46
C LEU A 143 -26.01 -15.89 -21.92
N LYS A 144 -26.25 -17.17 -22.25
CA LYS A 144 -26.18 -17.68 -23.62
C LYS A 144 -27.48 -17.40 -24.36
N LYS A 145 -27.42 -16.69 -25.48
CA LYS A 145 -28.55 -16.52 -26.40
C LYS A 145 -28.45 -17.44 -27.62
N GLY A 146 -28.43 -18.75 -27.39
CA GLY A 146 -28.55 -19.77 -28.44
C GLY A 146 -27.34 -19.96 -29.37
N ASP A 147 -26.58 -18.91 -29.72
CA ASP A 147 -25.38 -18.97 -30.55
C ASP A 147 -24.14 -18.41 -29.82
N ARG A 148 -22.93 -18.90 -30.18
CA ARG A 148 -21.66 -18.45 -29.59
C ARG A 148 -21.37 -16.97 -29.89
N SER A 149 -21.85 -16.48 -31.03
CA SER A 149 -21.68 -15.09 -31.49
C SER A 149 -22.64 -14.09 -30.82
N SER A 150 -23.74 -14.57 -30.25
CA SER A 150 -24.76 -13.75 -29.57
C SER A 150 -24.69 -13.83 -28.04
N SER A 151 -23.83 -14.70 -27.50
CA SER A 151 -23.59 -14.85 -26.06
C SER A 151 -22.81 -13.66 -25.53
N ARG A 152 -23.23 -13.14 -24.36
CA ARG A 152 -22.54 -12.02 -23.71
C ARG A 152 -21.25 -12.51 -23.04
N PRO A 153 -20.06 -11.99 -23.39
CA PRO A 153 -18.82 -12.36 -22.73
C PRO A 153 -18.80 -11.86 -21.28
N VAL A 154 -18.25 -12.67 -20.37
CA VAL A 154 -18.11 -12.33 -18.95
C VAL A 154 -16.64 -12.24 -18.59
N LEU A 155 -16.23 -11.09 -18.05
CA LEU A 155 -14.90 -10.86 -17.49
C LEU A 155 -14.96 -10.94 -15.97
N PHE A 156 -14.33 -11.95 -15.39
CA PHE A 156 -14.07 -12.05 -13.96
C PHE A 156 -12.73 -11.43 -13.61
N VAL A 157 -12.76 -10.44 -12.73
CA VAL A 157 -11.57 -9.80 -12.14
C VAL A 157 -11.48 -10.26 -10.69
N LEU A 158 -10.40 -10.97 -10.34
CA LEU A 158 -10.15 -11.49 -9.00
C LEU A 158 -8.99 -10.69 -8.37
N ASP A 159 -9.30 -9.73 -7.51
CA ASP A 159 -8.31 -8.96 -6.75
C ASP A 159 -7.88 -9.67 -5.47
N GLU A 160 -6.62 -9.50 -5.06
CA GLU A 160 -5.96 -10.32 -4.03
C GLU A 160 -6.18 -11.83 -4.27
N PHE A 161 -5.86 -12.28 -5.50
CA PHE A 161 -6.12 -13.65 -5.99
C PHE A 161 -5.60 -14.75 -5.07
N ASP A 162 -4.47 -14.52 -4.40
CA ASP A 162 -3.87 -15.47 -3.48
C ASP A 162 -4.79 -15.83 -2.30
N LEU A 163 -5.70 -14.94 -1.88
CA LEU A 163 -6.68 -15.25 -0.83
C LEU A 163 -7.71 -16.29 -1.31
N PHE A 164 -8.16 -16.20 -2.56
CA PHE A 164 -9.04 -17.22 -3.15
C PHE A 164 -8.36 -18.60 -3.24
N ALA A 165 -7.03 -18.65 -3.37
CA ALA A 165 -6.29 -19.90 -3.35
C ALA A 165 -6.26 -20.57 -1.96
N HIS A 166 -6.52 -19.82 -0.88
CA HIS A 166 -6.63 -20.36 0.48
C HIS A 166 -8.04 -20.88 0.82
N HIS A 167 -9.03 -20.69 -0.07
CA HIS A 167 -10.37 -21.23 0.14
C HIS A 167 -10.36 -22.76 0.14
N LYS A 168 -11.27 -23.34 0.92
CA LYS A 168 -11.39 -24.80 1.03
C LYS A 168 -11.66 -25.43 -0.34
N ASN A 169 -10.79 -26.34 -0.77
CA ASN A 169 -10.87 -27.06 -2.04
C ASN A 169 -10.87 -26.13 -3.29
N GLN A 170 -10.54 -24.85 -3.16
CA GLN A 170 -10.43 -23.90 -4.29
C GLN A 170 -11.61 -23.99 -5.28
N THR A 171 -12.84 -24.13 -4.78
CA THR A 171 -13.99 -24.53 -5.60
C THR A 171 -14.31 -23.47 -6.64
N LEU A 172 -14.31 -22.19 -6.26
CA LEU A 172 -14.49 -21.07 -7.20
C LEU A 172 -13.45 -21.09 -8.34
N LEU A 173 -12.16 -21.18 -7.99
CA LEU A 173 -11.07 -21.16 -8.97
C LEU A 173 -11.11 -22.35 -9.92
N TYR A 174 -11.39 -23.55 -9.38
CA TYR A 174 -11.56 -24.75 -10.19
C TYR A 174 -12.65 -24.57 -11.23
N ASN A 175 -13.84 -24.12 -10.82
CA ASN A 175 -14.97 -23.98 -11.72
C ASN A 175 -14.77 -22.85 -12.74
N LEU A 176 -14.19 -21.71 -12.36
CA LEU A 176 -13.91 -20.62 -13.29
C LEU A 176 -12.89 -21.03 -14.37
N PHE A 177 -11.82 -21.75 -14.00
CA PHE A 177 -10.84 -22.22 -14.98
C PHE A 177 -11.36 -23.39 -15.82
N ASP A 178 -12.18 -24.27 -15.26
CA ASP A 178 -12.83 -25.36 -16.02
C ASP A 178 -13.80 -24.81 -17.08
N VAL A 179 -14.59 -23.79 -16.73
CA VAL A 179 -15.43 -23.05 -17.69
C VAL A 179 -14.58 -22.36 -18.75
N SER A 180 -13.49 -21.70 -18.35
CA SER A 180 -12.59 -21.02 -19.30
C SER A 180 -11.91 -22.01 -20.25
N GLN A 181 -11.68 -23.27 -19.87
CA GLN A 181 -11.05 -24.27 -20.71
C GLN A 181 -12.05 -25.02 -21.60
N SER A 182 -13.26 -25.28 -21.10
CA SER A 182 -14.32 -26.00 -21.83
C SER A 182 -14.97 -25.18 -22.94
N ALA A 183 -14.69 -23.87 -23.02
CA ALA A 183 -15.18 -22.94 -24.05
C ALA A 183 -16.70 -22.98 -24.26
N GLN A 184 -17.46 -23.33 -23.22
CA GLN A 184 -18.91 -23.42 -23.26
C GLN A 184 -19.57 -22.04 -23.30
N ALA A 185 -18.96 -21.06 -22.62
CA ALA A 185 -19.35 -19.66 -22.61
C ALA A 185 -18.09 -18.79 -22.74
N PRO A 186 -18.16 -17.64 -23.43
CA PRO A 186 -17.01 -16.73 -23.55
C PRO A 186 -16.68 -16.10 -22.19
N VAL A 187 -15.64 -16.60 -21.53
CA VAL A 187 -15.23 -16.16 -20.18
C VAL A 187 -13.76 -15.75 -20.16
N ALA A 188 -13.47 -14.56 -19.61
CA ALA A 188 -12.13 -14.14 -19.26
C ALA A 188 -11.94 -14.12 -17.74
N VAL A 189 -10.86 -14.71 -17.24
CA VAL A 189 -10.50 -14.68 -15.81
C VAL A 189 -9.17 -13.95 -15.64
N VAL A 190 -9.19 -12.78 -15.01
CA VAL A 190 -8.01 -11.97 -14.71
C VAL A 190 -7.79 -11.97 -13.19
N GLY A 191 -6.72 -12.62 -12.73
CA GLY A 191 -6.32 -12.56 -11.32
C GLY A 191 -5.24 -11.52 -11.09
N LEU A 192 -5.36 -10.73 -10.02
CA LEU A 192 -4.36 -9.77 -9.57
C LEU A 192 -3.75 -10.28 -8.26
N THR A 193 -2.43 -10.40 -8.17
CA THR A 193 -1.75 -10.80 -6.93
C THR A 193 -0.40 -10.11 -6.76
N CYS A 194 0.07 -10.02 -5.51
CA CYS A 194 1.45 -9.63 -5.21
C CYS A 194 2.39 -10.80 -4.94
N ARG A 195 1.88 -12.03 -4.86
CA ARG A 195 2.68 -13.23 -4.61
C ARG A 195 3.29 -13.77 -5.91
N LEU A 196 4.61 -13.97 -5.91
CA LEU A 196 5.32 -14.57 -7.04
C LEU A 196 5.10 -16.09 -7.12
N ASP A 197 4.91 -16.73 -5.96
CA ASP A 197 4.69 -18.16 -5.76
C ASP A 197 3.21 -18.58 -5.90
N VAL A 198 2.35 -17.73 -6.45
CA VAL A 198 0.89 -17.96 -6.53
C VAL A 198 0.53 -19.29 -7.22
N LEU A 199 1.33 -19.76 -8.18
CA LEU A 199 1.10 -21.03 -8.88
C LEU A 199 1.39 -22.27 -8.03
N GLU A 200 2.09 -22.11 -6.92
CA GLU A 200 2.36 -23.20 -5.96
C GLU A 200 1.21 -23.34 -4.96
N LEU A 201 0.46 -22.27 -4.72
CA LEU A 201 -0.75 -22.30 -3.90
C LEU A 201 -1.88 -23.06 -4.58
N LEU A 202 -1.90 -23.12 -5.92
CA LEU A 202 -2.95 -23.79 -6.67
C LEU A 202 -2.82 -25.32 -6.56
N GLU A 203 -3.94 -25.98 -6.24
CA GLU A 203 -4.01 -27.44 -6.30
C GLU A 203 -3.69 -27.94 -7.71
N LYS A 204 -3.11 -29.15 -7.83
CA LYS A 204 -2.72 -29.73 -9.13
C LYS A 204 -3.85 -29.71 -10.17
N ARG A 205 -5.10 -29.98 -9.74
CA ARG A 205 -6.29 -30.00 -10.63
C ARG A 205 -6.72 -28.62 -11.12
N VAL A 206 -6.46 -27.56 -10.35
CA VAL A 206 -6.75 -26.16 -10.69
C VAL A 206 -5.63 -25.62 -11.57
N LYS A 207 -4.38 -25.86 -11.17
CA LYS A 207 -3.18 -25.49 -11.92
C LYS A 207 -3.18 -26.04 -13.34
N SER A 208 -3.59 -27.31 -13.51
CA SER A 208 -3.68 -27.95 -14.84
C SER A 208 -4.69 -27.30 -15.79
N ARG A 209 -5.70 -26.59 -15.26
CA ARG A 209 -6.75 -25.92 -16.05
C ARG A 209 -6.42 -24.46 -16.36
N PHE A 210 -5.47 -23.89 -15.63
CA PHE A 210 -5.00 -22.54 -15.87
C PHE A 210 -4.15 -22.49 -17.15
N SER A 211 -4.35 -21.48 -17.98
CA SER A 211 -3.63 -21.27 -19.25
C SER A 211 -2.12 -21.02 -19.12
N HIS A 212 -1.58 -20.99 -17.89
CA HIS A 212 -0.19 -20.66 -17.57
C HIS A 212 0.29 -19.28 -18.07
N ARG A 213 -0.63 -18.35 -18.38
CA ARG A 213 -0.28 -16.99 -18.81
C ARG A 213 -0.08 -16.06 -17.62
N GLN A 214 1.15 -15.58 -17.42
CA GLN A 214 1.49 -14.61 -16.39
C GLN A 214 2.02 -13.31 -17.00
N ILE A 215 1.52 -12.19 -16.51
CA ILE A 215 2.00 -10.84 -16.82
C ILE A 215 2.70 -10.32 -15.58
N HIS A 216 4.03 -10.22 -15.65
CA HIS A 216 4.83 -9.67 -14.55
C HIS A 216 4.94 -8.15 -14.67
N LEU A 217 4.53 -7.45 -13.62
CA LEU A 217 4.69 -6.01 -13.44
C LEU A 217 5.80 -5.74 -12.44
N LEU A 218 7.04 -5.89 -12.89
CA LEU A 218 8.23 -5.59 -12.11
C LEU A 218 8.73 -4.19 -12.49
N SER A 219 9.08 -3.38 -11.47
CA SER A 219 9.62 -2.04 -11.70
C SER A 219 11.07 -2.13 -12.14
N SER A 220 11.33 -1.87 -13.42
CA SER A 220 12.69 -1.79 -14.02
C SER A 220 13.19 -0.35 -14.11
N LEU A 221 12.65 0.57 -13.31
CA LEU A 221 12.93 1.99 -13.42
C LEU A 221 14.38 2.32 -13.08
N THR A 222 14.99 3.11 -13.96
CA THR A 222 16.23 3.82 -13.69
C THR A 222 15.93 5.14 -12.96
N PHE A 223 16.91 5.67 -12.24
CA PHE A 223 16.72 6.93 -11.50
C PHE A 223 16.34 8.12 -12.41
N PRO A 224 16.96 8.33 -13.59
CA PRO A 224 16.51 9.39 -14.51
C PRO A 224 15.04 9.26 -14.91
N GLN A 225 14.59 8.04 -15.24
CA GLN A 225 13.19 7.76 -15.55
C GLN A 225 12.26 8.03 -14.35
N TYR A 226 12.74 7.77 -13.12
CA TYR A 226 11.98 8.09 -11.91
C TYR A 226 11.80 9.61 -11.75
N VAL A 227 12.83 10.41 -12.01
CA VAL A 227 12.73 11.88 -11.97
C VAL A 227 11.80 12.40 -13.08
N ASP A 228 11.87 11.82 -14.27
CA ASP A 228 10.94 12.15 -15.36
C ASP A 228 9.49 11.84 -14.99
N ARG A 229 9.24 10.72 -14.29
CA ARG A 229 7.92 10.41 -13.74
C ARG A 229 7.46 11.40 -12.68
N VAL A 230 8.34 11.82 -11.77
CA VAL A 230 8.03 12.88 -10.79
C VAL A 230 7.56 14.14 -11.52
N ARG A 231 8.28 14.53 -12.59
CA ARG A 231 7.93 15.68 -13.43
C ARG A 231 6.57 15.50 -14.11
N ALA A 232 6.31 14.33 -14.70
CA ALA A 232 5.02 14.01 -15.34
C ALA A 232 3.87 13.96 -14.34
N HIS A 233 4.09 13.43 -13.12
CA HIS A 233 3.08 13.39 -12.08
C HIS A 233 2.75 14.77 -11.50
N LEU A 234 3.70 15.72 -11.50
CA LEU A 234 3.48 17.10 -11.08
C LEU A 234 3.01 18.04 -12.21
N SER A 235 3.05 17.61 -13.48
CA SER A 235 2.64 18.47 -14.60
C SER A 235 1.14 18.73 -14.62
N LEU A 236 0.75 19.94 -15.03
CA LEU A 236 -0.66 20.29 -15.21
C LEU A 236 -1.15 19.86 -16.61
N PRO A 237 -2.44 19.51 -16.75
CA PRO A 237 -3.06 19.25 -18.04
C PRO A 237 -2.99 20.42 -19.02
N ASP A 238 -3.04 20.13 -20.33
CA ASP A 238 -3.02 21.15 -21.39
C ASP A 238 -4.30 22.01 -21.43
N ASP A 239 -5.40 21.51 -20.86
CA ASP A 239 -6.71 22.18 -20.75
C ASP A 239 -6.82 23.09 -19.51
N PHE A 240 -5.73 23.32 -18.78
CA PHE A 240 -5.72 24.22 -17.63
C PHE A 240 -6.08 25.67 -18.03
N PRO A 241 -7.00 26.35 -17.30
CA PRO A 241 -7.61 27.58 -17.77
C PRO A 241 -6.65 28.78 -17.82
N ASP A 242 -5.69 28.89 -16.89
CA ASP A 242 -4.63 29.91 -16.96
C ASP A 242 -3.31 29.32 -17.50
N ARG A 243 -3.07 29.54 -18.80
CA ARG A 243 -1.88 29.04 -19.48
C ARG A 243 -0.58 29.65 -18.96
N LYS A 244 -0.58 30.89 -18.49
CA LYS A 244 0.65 31.53 -17.98
C LYS A 244 1.03 30.90 -16.65
N PHE A 245 0.06 30.73 -15.76
CA PHE A 245 0.27 30.02 -14.50
C PHE A 245 0.74 28.57 -14.75
N ALA A 246 0.14 27.86 -15.70
CA ALA A 246 0.56 26.50 -16.04
C ALA A 246 2.02 26.43 -16.56
N GLN A 247 2.46 27.42 -17.34
CA GLN A 247 3.85 27.53 -17.79
C GLN A 247 4.80 27.84 -16.64
N GLU A 248 4.46 28.77 -15.75
CA GLU A 248 5.25 29.10 -14.56
C GLU A 248 5.37 27.90 -13.61
N TRP A 249 4.27 27.17 -13.38
CA TRP A 249 4.26 25.93 -12.61
C TRP A 249 5.19 24.87 -13.24
N SER A 250 5.07 24.64 -14.55
CA SER A 250 5.88 23.66 -15.26
C SER A 250 7.37 24.02 -15.21
N ALA A 251 7.70 25.30 -15.34
CA ALA A 251 9.06 25.80 -15.16
C ALA A 251 9.56 25.58 -13.72
N SER A 252 8.73 25.86 -12.71
CA SER A 252 9.07 25.61 -11.31
C SER A 252 9.32 24.12 -11.04
N VAL A 253 8.49 23.22 -11.56
CA VAL A 253 8.69 21.76 -11.43
C VAL A 253 9.99 21.33 -12.08
N LYS A 254 10.32 21.88 -13.26
CA LYS A 254 11.59 21.60 -13.92
C LYS A 254 12.78 22.03 -13.04
N THR A 255 12.76 23.25 -12.51
CA THR A 255 13.82 23.73 -11.60
C THR A 255 13.94 22.89 -10.33
N LEU A 256 12.81 22.41 -9.79
CA LEU A 256 12.79 21.52 -8.61
C LEU A 256 13.47 20.18 -8.92
N CYS A 257 13.23 19.60 -10.10
CA CYS A 257 13.85 18.34 -10.52
C CYS A 257 15.34 18.46 -10.86
N GLU A 258 15.87 19.66 -11.04
CA GLU A 258 17.29 19.94 -11.33
C GLU A 258 18.06 20.37 -10.06
N ASP A 259 17.36 20.75 -8.99
CA ASP A 259 17.97 21.17 -7.73
C ASP A 259 18.65 19.99 -7.01
N LYS A 260 19.91 20.21 -6.58
CA LYS A 260 20.74 19.15 -5.95
C LYS A 260 20.09 18.56 -4.69
N SER A 261 19.54 19.41 -3.82
CA SER A 261 18.94 18.96 -2.56
C SER A 261 17.65 18.17 -2.80
N ALA A 262 16.85 18.59 -3.79
CA ALA A 262 15.66 17.86 -4.19
C ALA A 262 16.00 16.51 -4.83
N VAL A 263 17.00 16.47 -5.72
CA VAL A 263 17.47 15.23 -6.37
C VAL A 263 18.01 14.23 -5.36
N GLU A 264 18.77 14.67 -4.36
CA GLU A 264 19.24 13.80 -3.26
C GLU A 264 18.08 13.16 -2.49
N VAL A 265 17.02 13.94 -2.21
CA VAL A 265 15.80 13.41 -1.57
C VAL A 265 15.10 12.40 -2.47
N LEU A 266 14.91 12.72 -3.75
CA LEU A 266 14.29 11.80 -4.70
C LEU A 266 15.11 10.51 -4.85
N GLN A 267 16.43 10.59 -4.84
CA GLN A 267 17.34 9.44 -4.89
C GLN A 267 17.18 8.56 -3.65
N ARG A 268 17.07 9.18 -2.46
CA ARG A 268 16.83 8.46 -1.21
C ARG A 268 15.53 7.66 -1.26
N HIS A 269 14.44 8.29 -1.71
CA HIS A 269 13.15 7.63 -1.87
C HIS A 269 13.20 6.53 -2.93
N PHE A 270 13.85 6.76 -4.06
CA PHE A 270 14.03 5.76 -5.13
C PHE A 270 14.82 4.52 -4.66
N ASN A 271 15.83 4.73 -3.82
CA ASN A 271 16.61 3.62 -3.23
C ASN A 271 15.78 2.81 -2.23
N SER A 272 14.82 3.44 -1.54
CA SER A 272 13.93 2.77 -0.58
C SER A 272 12.76 2.05 -1.25
N SER A 273 12.07 2.70 -2.20
CA SER A 273 10.95 2.12 -2.93
C SER A 273 10.86 2.68 -4.35
N LYS A 274 10.41 1.82 -5.28
CA LYS A 274 10.17 2.17 -6.68
C LYS A 274 8.69 2.05 -7.07
N ASP A 275 7.80 2.07 -6.09
CA ASP A 275 6.36 1.96 -6.28
C ASP A 275 5.68 3.33 -6.43
N PHE A 276 4.57 3.37 -7.16
CA PHE A 276 3.85 4.63 -7.43
C PHE A 276 3.22 5.22 -6.16
N ARG A 277 2.86 4.36 -5.20
CA ARG A 277 2.12 4.78 -4.00
C ARG A 277 3.01 5.57 -3.04
N SER A 278 4.24 5.14 -2.80
CA SER A 278 5.19 5.92 -1.98
C SER A 278 5.53 7.26 -2.62
N LEU A 279 5.70 7.29 -3.95
CA LEU A 279 5.88 8.54 -4.69
C LEU A 279 4.67 9.48 -4.51
N HIS A 280 3.45 8.99 -4.73
CA HIS A 280 2.24 9.79 -4.56
C HIS A 280 2.07 10.32 -3.13
N MET A 281 2.45 9.54 -2.11
CA MET A 281 2.45 10.01 -0.72
C MET A 281 3.39 11.21 -0.55
N LEU A 282 4.64 11.10 -1.02
CA LEU A 282 5.62 12.18 -0.96
C LEU A 282 5.12 13.45 -1.67
N LEU A 283 4.60 13.30 -2.89
CA LEU A 283 4.09 14.42 -3.68
C LEU A 283 2.84 15.06 -3.05
N THR A 284 1.97 14.28 -2.42
CA THR A 284 0.79 14.79 -1.71
C THR A 284 1.18 15.64 -0.51
N LEU A 285 2.19 15.23 0.25
CA LEU A 285 2.72 16.01 1.37
C LEU A 285 3.37 17.31 0.89
N CYS A 286 4.11 17.28 -0.23
CA CYS A 286 4.65 18.50 -0.85
C CYS A 286 3.52 19.45 -1.29
N LEU A 287 2.51 18.91 -1.97
CA LEU A 287 1.37 19.68 -2.45
C LEU A 287 0.61 20.36 -1.30
N SER A 288 0.51 19.71 -0.13
CA SER A 288 -0.16 20.28 1.05
C SER A 288 0.46 21.61 1.54
N ARG A 289 1.72 21.89 1.19
CA ARG A 289 2.43 23.12 1.55
C ARG A 289 2.22 24.27 0.55
N VAL A 290 1.68 23.97 -0.63
CA VAL A 290 1.39 24.96 -1.67
C VAL A 290 0.16 25.79 -1.27
N SER A 291 0.32 27.10 -1.22
CA SER A 291 -0.72 28.04 -0.78
C SER A 291 -0.61 29.37 -1.56
N VAL A 292 -1.57 30.28 -1.38
CA VAL A 292 -1.59 31.57 -2.09
C VAL A 292 -0.30 32.38 -1.87
N THR A 293 0.33 32.26 -0.69
CA THR A 293 1.60 32.93 -0.38
C THR A 293 2.83 32.19 -0.91
N LYS A 294 2.68 30.89 -1.20
CA LYS A 294 3.73 30.00 -1.74
C LYS A 294 3.14 29.16 -2.88
N PRO A 295 3.04 29.71 -4.10
CA PRO A 295 2.32 29.09 -5.21
C PRO A 295 3.08 27.95 -5.91
N ALA A 296 4.28 27.60 -5.43
CA ALA A 296 5.17 26.62 -6.04
C ALA A 296 5.80 25.70 -4.99
N ILE A 297 6.13 24.47 -5.39
CA ILE A 297 6.82 23.50 -4.54
C ILE A 297 8.31 23.84 -4.50
N ARG A 298 8.85 24.06 -3.31
CA ARG A 298 10.28 24.36 -3.10
C ARG A 298 11.04 23.12 -2.64
N PRO A 299 12.38 23.07 -2.83
CA PRO A 299 13.20 21.95 -2.32
C PRO A 299 13.05 21.72 -0.81
N ALA A 300 12.86 22.78 -0.02
CA ALA A 300 12.59 22.68 1.41
C ALA A 300 11.29 21.92 1.74
N ASP A 301 10.23 22.11 0.93
CA ASP A 301 8.96 21.40 1.13
C ASP A 301 9.13 19.89 0.88
N LEU A 302 9.96 19.52 -0.10
CA LEU A 302 10.29 18.12 -0.40
C LEU A 302 11.14 17.49 0.72
N LEU A 303 12.09 18.24 1.28
CA LEU A 303 12.88 17.81 2.44
C LEU A 303 12.00 17.56 3.66
N ASP A 304 11.09 18.49 3.97
CA ASP A 304 10.16 18.35 5.09
C ASP A 304 9.17 17.20 4.88
N ALA A 305 8.63 17.05 3.67
CA ALA A 305 7.78 15.91 3.31
C ALA A 305 8.52 14.58 3.47
N SER A 306 9.78 14.53 3.02
CA SER A 306 10.63 13.35 3.15
C SER A 306 10.89 12.97 4.61
N ARG A 307 11.11 13.96 5.49
CA ARG A 307 11.26 13.73 6.94
C ARG A 307 10.00 13.11 7.54
N LEU A 308 8.80 13.51 7.11
CA LEU A 308 7.55 12.92 7.58
C LEU A 308 7.37 11.48 7.10
N CYS A 309 7.72 11.19 5.84
CA CYS A 309 7.64 9.84 5.27
C CYS A 309 8.62 8.85 5.92
N LEU A 310 9.83 9.32 6.23
CA LEU A 310 10.94 8.48 6.70
C LEU A 310 11.19 8.60 8.21
N ALA A 311 10.27 9.22 8.96
CA ALA A 311 10.39 9.38 10.40
C ALA A 311 10.39 8.02 11.10
N ASP A 312 11.35 7.80 11.99
CA ASP A 312 11.34 6.63 12.88
C ASP A 312 10.28 6.84 13.96
N THR A 313 9.22 6.03 13.88
CA THR A 313 8.10 6.06 14.81
C THR A 313 8.50 5.63 16.22
N LYS A 314 9.41 4.65 16.35
CA LYS A 314 9.91 4.21 17.67
C LYS A 314 10.75 5.28 18.32
N ALA A 315 11.68 5.89 17.59
CA ALA A 315 12.45 7.02 18.10
C ALA A 315 11.53 8.18 18.51
N SER A 316 10.49 8.47 17.74
CA SER A 316 9.49 9.51 18.08
C SER A 316 8.72 9.18 19.36
N MET A 317 8.31 7.93 19.56
CA MET A 317 7.64 7.49 20.80
C MET A 317 8.52 7.66 22.03
N LEU A 318 9.83 7.41 21.92
CA LEU A 318 10.78 7.57 23.02
C LEU A 318 10.85 9.01 23.58
N HIS A 319 10.58 10.03 22.75
CA HIS A 319 10.55 11.43 23.19
C HIS A 319 9.36 11.74 24.11
N GLY A 320 8.29 10.94 24.04
CA GLY A 320 7.07 11.12 24.85
C GLY A 320 7.08 10.34 26.16
N LEU A 321 8.10 9.51 26.41
CA LEU A 321 8.22 8.73 27.65
C LEU A 321 8.58 9.62 28.82
N SER A 322 8.27 9.17 30.04
CA SER A 322 8.76 9.79 31.27
C SER A 322 10.25 9.50 31.51
N ILE A 323 10.89 10.29 32.37
CA ILE A 323 12.31 10.07 32.74
C ILE A 323 12.49 8.70 33.41
N LEU A 324 11.53 8.24 34.22
CA LEU A 324 11.58 6.91 34.84
C LEU A 324 11.61 5.81 33.79
N GLU A 325 10.72 5.86 32.81
CA GLU A 325 10.66 4.89 31.72
C GLU A 325 11.94 4.89 30.88
N LEU A 326 12.49 6.09 30.61
CA LEU A 326 13.75 6.24 29.91
C LEU A 326 14.91 5.61 30.72
N CYS A 327 14.93 5.78 32.05
CA CYS A 327 15.90 5.11 32.91
C CYS A 327 15.75 3.59 32.89
N LEU A 328 14.53 3.07 32.90
CA LEU A 328 14.29 1.63 32.78
C LEU A 328 14.78 1.10 31.43
N ILE A 329 14.59 1.84 30.32
CA ILE A 329 15.13 1.48 29.00
C ILE A 329 16.66 1.45 29.01
N ILE A 330 17.33 2.42 29.65
CA ILE A 330 18.80 2.42 29.80
C ILE A 330 19.27 1.20 30.59
N ALA A 331 18.59 0.85 31.69
CA ALA A 331 18.89 -0.36 32.47
C ALA A 331 18.71 -1.63 31.64
N MET A 332 17.59 -1.75 30.90
CA MET A 332 17.34 -2.88 30.00
C MET A 332 18.40 -3.00 28.92
N LYS A 333 18.81 -1.87 28.33
CA LYS A 333 19.87 -1.85 27.32
C LYS A 333 21.21 -2.29 27.91
N HIS A 334 21.58 -1.80 29.10
CA HIS A 334 22.81 -2.22 29.77
C HIS A 334 22.80 -3.73 30.06
N LEU A 335 21.67 -4.28 30.53
CA LEU A 335 21.53 -5.73 30.69
C LEU A 335 21.69 -6.47 29.35
N ASN A 336 21.12 -5.95 28.28
CA ASN A 336 21.23 -6.54 26.95
C ASN A 336 22.69 -6.58 26.45
N ASP A 337 23.45 -5.50 26.71
CA ASP A 337 24.85 -5.38 26.32
C ASP A 337 25.75 -6.30 27.19
N VAL A 338 25.53 -6.34 28.51
CA VAL A 338 26.31 -7.16 29.46
C VAL A 338 26.05 -8.66 29.28
N TYR A 339 24.80 -9.06 29.04
CA TYR A 339 24.40 -10.46 28.93
C TYR A 339 24.24 -10.92 27.47
N GLY A 340 24.72 -10.16 26.48
CA GLY A 340 24.80 -10.59 25.09
C GLY A 340 23.46 -10.88 24.41
N GLY A 341 22.40 -10.13 24.73
CA GLY A 341 21.08 -10.32 24.11
C GLY A 341 20.11 -11.20 24.89
N GLU A 342 20.51 -11.75 26.04
CA GLU A 342 19.66 -12.60 26.87
C GLU A 342 18.46 -11.83 27.45
N PRO A 343 17.28 -12.48 27.59
CA PRO A 343 16.09 -11.84 28.11
C PRO A 343 16.22 -11.52 29.59
N PHE A 344 15.50 -10.50 30.04
CA PHE A 344 15.53 -10.00 31.42
C PHE A 344 14.13 -9.96 32.01
N ASN A 345 14.02 -10.05 33.34
CA ASN A 345 12.76 -9.81 34.06
C ASN A 345 12.80 -8.44 34.76
N LEU A 346 11.66 -8.02 35.34
CA LEU A 346 11.57 -6.73 36.03
C LEU A 346 12.56 -6.62 37.20
N GLN A 347 12.79 -7.71 37.94
CA GLN A 347 13.69 -7.70 39.09
C GLN A 347 15.15 -7.41 38.68
N MET A 348 15.60 -7.97 37.56
CA MET A 348 16.93 -7.67 37.00
C MET A 348 17.03 -6.19 36.60
N VAL A 349 16.03 -5.66 35.89
CA VAL A 349 15.98 -4.25 35.47
C VAL A 349 15.97 -3.33 36.68
N HIS A 350 15.17 -3.65 37.70
CA HIS A 350 15.09 -2.87 38.93
C HIS A 350 16.39 -2.87 39.71
N ASN A 351 17.07 -4.02 39.81
CA ASN A 351 18.39 -4.10 40.45
C ASN A 351 19.43 -3.25 39.73
N GLU A 352 19.41 -3.23 38.39
CA GLU A 352 20.31 -2.40 37.61
C GLU A 352 19.99 -0.90 37.77
N PHE A 353 18.70 -0.54 37.78
CA PHE A 353 18.25 0.81 38.10
C PHE A 353 18.67 1.25 39.51
N LYS A 354 18.60 0.36 40.52
CA LYS A 354 19.09 0.66 41.88
C LYS A 354 20.59 0.94 41.94
N LYS A 355 21.42 0.23 41.15
CA LYS A 355 22.86 0.52 41.10
C LYS A 355 23.14 1.94 40.62
N PHE A 356 22.33 2.46 39.69
CA PHE A 356 22.41 3.86 39.27
C PHE A 356 22.05 4.81 40.42
N LEU A 357 20.95 4.55 41.14
CA LEU A 357 20.53 5.36 42.30
C LEU A 357 21.57 5.38 43.43
N GLN A 358 22.26 4.27 43.67
CA GLN A 358 23.27 4.16 44.74
C GLN A 358 24.55 4.93 44.43
N ARG A 359 24.90 5.09 43.14
CA ARG A 359 26.13 5.79 42.72
C ARG A 359 26.02 7.31 42.76
N LYS A 360 24.81 7.87 42.72
CA LYS A 360 24.57 9.31 42.75
C LYS A 360 23.52 9.64 43.82
N SER A 361 23.91 10.34 44.87
CA SER A 361 23.09 10.68 46.06
C SER A 361 21.84 11.55 45.82
N SER A 362 21.31 11.62 44.60
CA SER A 362 20.09 12.38 44.29
C SER A 362 18.85 11.54 44.64
N SER A 363 18.13 11.94 45.69
CA SER A 363 16.85 11.37 46.12
C SER A 363 15.71 11.51 45.10
N MET A 364 15.93 12.26 44.01
CA MET A 364 14.91 12.61 43.02
C MET A 364 14.32 11.43 42.24
N TYR A 365 15.03 10.30 42.17
CA TYR A 365 14.63 9.14 41.36
C TYR A 365 14.29 7.91 42.21
N ASN A 366 14.16 8.08 43.53
CA ASN A 366 13.80 6.99 44.43
C ASN A 366 12.28 6.76 44.41
N PHE A 367 11.80 5.99 43.44
CA PHE A 367 10.38 5.64 43.28
C PHE A 367 10.03 4.33 43.99
N GLU A 368 8.80 4.22 44.49
CA GLU A 368 8.29 2.98 45.07
C GLU A 368 8.10 1.88 44.00
N GLN A 369 8.22 0.62 44.42
CA GLN A 369 8.06 -0.57 43.54
C GLN A 369 6.79 -0.53 42.67
N PRO A 370 5.60 -0.14 43.17
CA PRO A 370 4.39 -0.09 42.35
C PRO A 370 4.47 0.92 41.19
N VAL A 371 5.20 2.02 41.39
CA VAL A 371 5.40 3.05 40.36
C VAL A 371 6.33 2.54 39.26
N ILE A 372 7.40 1.82 39.64
CA ILE A 372 8.33 1.19 38.70
C ILE A 372 7.63 0.08 37.91
N MET A 373 6.81 -0.75 38.58
CA MET A 373 5.98 -1.76 37.92
C MET A 373 5.03 -1.10 36.91
N LYS A 374 4.35 -0.01 37.27
CA LYS A 374 3.45 0.71 36.36
C LYS A 374 4.18 1.28 35.13
N ALA A 375 5.37 1.84 35.31
CA ALA A 375 6.21 2.31 34.20
C ALA A 375 6.64 1.16 33.29
N PHE A 376 7.01 0.02 33.86
CA PHE A 376 7.36 -1.19 33.10
C PHE A 376 6.16 -1.76 32.32
N GLU A 377 4.98 -1.80 32.93
CA GLU A 377 3.73 -2.21 32.26
C GLU A 377 3.37 -1.25 31.12
N HIS A 378 3.60 0.05 31.28
CA HIS A 378 3.37 1.01 30.21
C HIS A 378 4.35 0.81 29.04
N LEU A 379 5.64 0.53 29.31
CA LEU A 379 6.60 0.16 28.26
C LEU A 379 6.18 -1.11 27.51
N GLN A 380 5.60 -2.09 28.21
CA GLN A 380 5.04 -3.28 27.59
C GLN A 380 3.79 -2.96 26.76
N GLN A 381 2.92 -2.09 27.26
CA GLN A 381 1.71 -1.64 26.55
C GLN A 381 2.06 -0.90 25.24
N LEU A 382 3.17 -0.16 25.22
CA LEU A 382 3.71 0.50 24.03
C LEU A 382 4.48 -0.46 23.10
N GLU A 383 4.57 -1.75 23.44
CA GLU A 383 5.33 -2.78 22.73
C GLU A 383 6.83 -2.45 22.55
N LEU A 384 7.38 -1.56 23.39
CA LEU A 384 8.82 -1.27 23.44
C LEU A 384 9.59 -2.42 24.10
N ILE A 385 8.90 -3.21 24.92
CA ILE A 385 9.34 -4.51 25.40
C ILE A 385 8.28 -5.57 25.09
N ARG A 386 8.72 -6.81 24.85
CA ARG A 386 7.81 -7.94 24.59
C ARG A 386 8.19 -9.17 25.40
N PRO A 387 7.21 -9.96 25.87
CA PRO A 387 7.48 -11.21 26.55
C PRO A 387 8.06 -12.25 25.59
N VAL A 388 8.96 -13.08 26.10
CA VAL A 388 9.45 -14.25 25.36
C VAL A 388 8.32 -15.28 25.24
N GLU A 389 8.12 -15.82 24.03
CA GLU A 389 7.07 -16.80 23.74
C GLU A 389 7.13 -17.98 24.73
N GLY A 390 5.97 -18.37 25.27
CA GLY A 390 5.83 -19.47 26.24
C GLY A 390 5.87 -19.06 27.74
N SER A 391 6.28 -17.85 28.09
CA SER A 391 6.41 -17.41 29.50
C SER A 391 5.11 -16.84 30.11
N ALA A 392 4.13 -16.46 29.30
CA ALA A 392 3.01 -15.60 29.71
C ALA A 392 1.88 -16.27 30.51
N ALA A 393 1.67 -17.58 30.40
CA ALA A 393 0.44 -18.20 30.90
C ALA A 393 0.45 -18.59 32.40
N LYS A 394 1.62 -18.67 33.05
CA LYS A 394 1.74 -19.22 34.43
C LYS A 394 2.72 -18.49 35.35
N THR A 395 3.41 -17.45 34.88
CA THR A 395 4.45 -16.75 35.64
C THR A 395 3.90 -15.48 36.26
N GLN A 396 4.26 -15.18 37.51
CA GLN A 396 4.00 -13.85 38.10
C GLN A 396 4.66 -12.76 37.23
N ARG A 397 3.97 -11.62 37.07
CA ARG A 397 4.36 -10.55 36.13
C ARG A 397 5.80 -10.06 36.30
N GLU A 398 6.28 -9.97 37.54
CA GLU A 398 7.63 -9.47 37.85
C GLU A 398 8.76 -10.40 37.38
N TYR A 399 8.46 -11.69 37.25
CA TYR A 399 9.42 -12.73 36.86
C TYR A 399 9.28 -13.16 35.40
N GLN A 400 8.35 -12.54 34.66
CA GLN A 400 8.20 -12.79 33.24
C GLN A 400 9.43 -12.28 32.48
N LEU A 401 9.99 -13.15 31.63
CA LEU A 401 11.12 -12.80 30.79
C LEU A 401 10.68 -11.96 29.60
N MET A 402 11.33 -10.82 29.42
CA MET A 402 11.08 -9.81 28.39
C MET A 402 12.30 -9.59 27.51
N ARG A 403 12.06 -9.06 26.31
CA ARG A 403 13.07 -8.56 25.36
C ARG A 403 12.80 -7.11 25.03
N LEU A 404 13.88 -6.34 24.88
CA LEU A 404 13.86 -4.97 24.41
C LEU A 404 13.68 -4.93 22.89
N MET A 405 12.72 -4.15 22.39
CA MET A 405 12.39 -4.05 20.96
C MET A 405 12.95 -2.76 20.31
N LEU A 406 14.02 -2.23 20.89
CA LEU A 406 14.69 -0.98 20.51
C LEU A 406 16.16 -1.22 20.19
N ASP A 407 16.64 -0.55 19.14
CA ASP A 407 18.04 -0.57 18.75
C ASP A 407 18.86 0.45 19.55
N HIS A 408 20.17 0.21 19.66
CA HIS A 408 21.11 1.14 20.31
C HIS A 408 21.01 2.55 19.70
N SER A 409 20.96 2.66 18.37
CA SER A 409 20.90 3.94 17.65
C SER A 409 19.65 4.74 18.02
N GLN A 410 18.49 4.07 18.13
CA GLN A 410 17.22 4.69 18.49
C GLN A 410 17.25 5.27 19.90
N ILE A 411 17.83 4.52 20.85
CA ILE A 411 17.97 4.94 22.25
C ILE A 411 18.91 6.14 22.34
N MET A 412 20.04 6.11 21.64
CA MET A 412 21.00 7.20 21.63
C MET A 412 20.46 8.48 20.98
N GLU A 413 19.78 8.34 19.85
CA GLU A 413 19.14 9.47 19.17
C GLU A 413 18.06 10.09 20.07
N ALA A 414 17.23 9.27 20.70
CA ALA A 414 16.22 9.74 21.63
C ALA A 414 16.85 10.47 22.82
N LEU A 415 17.90 9.91 23.45
CA LEU A 415 18.57 10.55 24.59
C LEU A 415 19.20 11.91 24.25
N GLN A 416 19.74 12.05 23.04
CA GLN A 416 20.31 13.32 22.56
C GLN A 416 19.23 14.38 22.35
N LYS A 417 18.09 13.98 21.77
CA LYS A 417 16.98 14.88 21.39
C LYS A 417 15.90 15.04 22.47
N TYR A 418 15.95 14.27 23.55
CA TYR A 418 14.94 14.27 24.60
C TYR A 418 14.86 15.65 25.29
N PRO A 419 13.66 16.28 25.38
CA PRO A 419 13.49 17.59 25.99
C PRO A 419 13.93 17.61 27.45
N GLN A 420 14.85 18.51 27.83
CA GLN A 420 15.30 18.71 29.22
C GLN A 420 15.76 17.43 29.93
N CYS A 421 16.36 16.48 29.21
CA CYS A 421 16.88 15.25 29.82
C CYS A 421 17.93 15.56 30.89
N PRO A 422 17.76 15.08 32.14
CA PRO A 422 18.72 15.32 33.22
C PRO A 422 20.13 14.87 32.84
N THR A 423 21.13 15.70 33.16
CA THR A 423 22.54 15.43 32.86
C THR A 423 23.01 14.11 33.46
N ASP A 424 22.51 13.74 34.63
CA ASP A 424 22.85 12.49 35.29
C ASP A 424 22.42 11.25 34.51
N VAL A 425 21.24 11.29 33.90
CA VAL A 425 20.69 10.20 33.08
C VAL A 425 21.48 10.07 31.78
N LYS A 426 21.83 11.21 31.15
CA LYS A 426 22.69 11.23 29.96
C LYS A 426 24.08 10.65 30.25
N GLN A 427 24.72 11.05 31.35
CA GLN A 427 26.02 10.52 31.74
C GLN A 427 25.96 9.02 32.04
N TRP A 428 24.90 8.57 32.72
CA TRP A 428 24.71 7.15 33.00
C TRP A 428 24.55 6.34 31.71
N ALA A 429 23.71 6.79 30.78
CA ALA A 429 23.56 6.14 29.48
C ALA A 429 24.90 6.05 28.72
N MET A 430 25.67 7.13 28.67
CA MET A 430 27.00 7.12 28.04
C MET A 430 27.96 6.14 28.72
N SER A 431 27.92 6.02 30.05
CA SER A 431 28.76 5.06 30.79
C SER A 431 28.29 3.62 30.68
N ALA A 432 26.99 3.40 30.53
CA ALA A 432 26.38 2.08 30.46
C ALA A 432 26.51 1.45 29.06
N PHE A 433 26.77 2.28 28.04
CA PHE A 433 26.91 1.84 26.65
C PHE A 433 28.35 1.93 26.13
N ALA A 434 29.29 2.37 26.98
CA ALA A 434 30.72 2.32 26.72
C ALA A 434 31.26 0.92 27.02
#